data_AF-A0A839HLV4-F1
#
_entry.id   AF-A0A839HLV4-F1
#
_cell.length_a   1.000
_cell.length_b   1.000
_cell.length_c   1.000
_cell.angle_alpha   90.00
_cell.angle_beta   90.00
_cell.angle_gamma   90.00
#
_symmetry.space_group_name_H-M   'P 1'
#
loop_
_entity.id
_entity.type
_entity.pdbx_description
1 polymer ?
#
loop_
_entity_poly.entity_id
_entity_poly.type
_entity_poly.pdbx_seq_one_letter_code
_entity_poly.pdbx_strand_id
1 'polypeptide(L)'
;MRNFWVGVILRIEAFLNNGEKMKFRNPSNGYTEKVSSVAWLWVLLFGTIYFIIKGVWTHALVSFIFALLTAGISWLIYPFFASSIMRRHYLKKGWIEVSI
;
A
#
# COMPACT_ATOMS: atom_id res chain seq x y z
N MET A 1 31.26 26.43 2.95
CA MET A 1 30.41 25.96 4.07
C MET A 1 28.91 25.93 3.75
N ARG A 2 28.34 26.91 3.02
CA ARG A 2 26.89 26.94 2.69
C ARG A 2 26.37 25.73 1.88
N ASN A 3 27.18 25.18 0.98
CA ASN A 3 26.77 24.09 0.07
C ASN A 3 26.66 22.72 0.76
N PHE A 4 27.36 22.52 1.87
CA PHE A 4 27.32 21.27 2.64
C PHE A 4 25.97 21.10 3.35
N TRP A 5 25.49 22.17 4.01
CA TRP A 5 24.18 22.20 4.67
C TRP A 5 23.02 22.06 3.68
N VAL A 6 23.13 22.65 2.48
CA VAL A 6 22.14 22.46 1.41
C VAL A 6 22.08 21.00 0.96
N GLY A 7 23.23 20.33 0.81
CA GLY A 7 23.26 18.91 0.45
C GLY A 7 22.67 17.99 1.53
N VAL A 8 22.90 18.29 2.81
CA VAL A 8 22.32 17.55 3.93
C VAL A 8 20.79 17.74 4.00
N ILE A 9 20.31 18.97 3.81
CA ILE A 9 18.87 19.28 3.79
C ILE A 9 18.18 18.55 2.63
N LEU A 10 18.71 18.63 1.41
CA LEU A 10 18.14 17.93 0.25
C LEU A 10 18.14 16.40 0.44
N ARG A 11 19.15 15.85 1.12
CA ARG A 11 19.22 14.40 1.39
C ARG A 11 18.23 13.96 2.46
N ILE A 12 17.97 14.81 3.46
CA ILE A 12 16.93 14.58 4.47
C ILE A 12 15.55 14.71 3.85
N GLU A 13 15.31 15.74 3.03
CA GLU A 13 14.05 15.91 2.29
C GLU A 13 13.78 14.74 1.34
N ALA A 14 14.81 14.24 0.63
CA ALA A 14 14.69 13.04 -0.20
C ALA A 14 14.41 11.77 0.63
N PHE A 15 14.97 11.66 1.83
CA PHE A 15 14.67 10.57 2.75
C PHE A 15 13.25 10.64 3.32
N LEU A 16 12.79 11.84 3.68
CA LEU A 16 11.44 12.09 4.18
C LEU A 16 10.38 11.88 3.09
N ASN A 17 10.68 12.26 1.84
CA ASN A 17 9.78 12.06 0.69
C ASN A 17 9.70 10.60 0.21
N ASN A 18 10.77 9.80 0.37
CA ASN A 18 10.78 8.39 -0.02
C ASN A 18 9.83 7.51 0.83
N GLY A 19 9.40 7.97 2.01
CA GLY A 19 8.41 7.27 2.83
C GLY A 19 6.97 7.38 2.32
N GLU A 20 6.72 8.25 1.34
CA GLU A 20 5.38 8.68 0.96
C GLU A 20 4.95 8.10 -0.40
N LYS A 21 4.22 6.99 -0.31
CA LYS A 21 3.25 6.47 -1.31
C LYS A 21 3.89 5.68 -2.44
N MET A 22 3.76 4.36 -2.36
CA MET A 22 3.90 3.48 -3.52
C MET A 22 2.84 3.91 -4.53
N LYS A 23 3.26 4.57 -5.62
CA LYS A 23 2.36 4.87 -6.73
C LYS A 23 2.52 3.78 -7.77
N PHE A 24 1.42 3.24 -8.24
CA PHE A 24 1.42 2.29 -9.33
C PHE A 24 0.81 2.98 -10.55
N ARG A 25 1.54 2.98 -11.66
CA ARG A 25 1.04 3.49 -12.94
C ARG A 25 0.74 2.32 -13.86
N ASN A 26 -0.44 2.32 -14.44
CA ASN A 26 -0.78 1.37 -15.48
C ASN A 26 -0.15 1.83 -16.82
N PRO A 27 0.75 1.05 -17.43
CA PRO A 27 1.38 1.42 -18.69
C PRO A 27 0.40 1.44 -19.88
N SER A 28 -0.73 0.73 -19.78
CA SER A 28 -1.69 0.60 -20.90
C SER A 28 -2.66 1.77 -21.04
N ASN A 29 -2.96 2.51 -19.97
CA ASN A 29 -3.89 3.64 -19.99
C ASN A 29 -3.37 4.90 -19.26
N GLY A 30 -2.16 4.85 -18.69
CA GLY A 30 -1.55 5.97 -17.97
C GLY A 30 -2.15 6.26 -16.58
N TYR A 31 -3.15 5.51 -16.12
CA TYR A 31 -3.78 5.71 -14.82
C TYR A 31 -2.78 5.46 -13.69
N THR A 32 -2.75 6.36 -12.70
CA THR A 32 -1.86 6.26 -11.55
C THR A 32 -2.66 6.12 -10.27
N GLU A 33 -2.46 5.02 -9.55
CA GLU A 33 -3.10 4.78 -8.27
C GLU A 33 -2.10 4.91 -7.12
N LYS A 34 -2.51 5.63 -6.08
CA LYS A 34 -1.72 5.83 -4.88
C LYS A 34 -2.05 4.72 -3.89
N VAL A 35 -1.06 3.93 -3.53
CA VAL A 35 -1.12 2.99 -2.40
C VAL A 35 -0.50 3.69 -1.20
N SER A 36 -1.32 3.86 -0.17
CA SER A 36 -0.85 4.49 1.06
C SER A 36 0.12 3.57 1.78
N SER A 37 1.23 4.11 2.30
CA SER A 37 2.19 3.36 3.12
C SER A 37 1.51 2.79 4.39
N VAL A 38 0.48 3.50 4.87
CA VAL A 38 -0.39 3.06 5.99
C VAL A 38 -1.54 2.14 5.56
N ALA A 39 -1.44 1.43 4.42
CA ALA A 39 -2.44 0.46 3.98
C ALA A 39 -2.75 -0.59 5.08
N TRP A 40 -1.76 -0.96 5.88
CA TRP A 40 -1.92 -1.85 7.04
C TRP A 40 -2.91 -1.29 8.07
N LEU A 41 -2.89 0.01 8.35
CA LEU A 41 -3.78 0.68 9.30
C LEU A 41 -5.20 0.72 8.75
N TRP A 42 -5.35 1.02 7.45
CA TRP A 42 -6.65 0.97 6.78
C TRP A 42 -7.25 -0.44 6.75
N VAL A 43 -6.41 -1.46 6.55
CA VAL A 43 -6.84 -2.85 6.69
C VAL A 43 -7.18 -3.17 8.13
N LEU A 44 -6.51 -2.63 9.15
CA LEU A 44 -6.87 -2.86 10.55
C LEU A 44 -8.19 -2.18 10.95
N LEU A 45 -8.50 -1.00 10.42
CA LEU A 45 -9.73 -0.26 10.74
C LEU A 45 -10.95 -0.73 9.93
N PHE A 46 -10.77 -1.05 8.64
CA PHE A 46 -11.88 -1.35 7.72
C PHE A 46 -11.87 -2.78 7.19
N GLY A 47 -10.77 -3.52 7.39
CA GLY A 47 -10.67 -4.94 7.07
C GLY A 47 -10.99 -5.24 5.62
N THR A 48 -11.98 -6.10 5.42
CA THR A 48 -12.49 -6.52 4.12
C THR A 48 -12.94 -5.35 3.24
N ILE A 49 -13.54 -4.30 3.83
CA ILE A 49 -14.06 -3.15 3.07
C ILE A 49 -12.95 -2.46 2.28
N TYR A 50 -11.74 -2.38 2.85
CA TYR A 50 -10.59 -1.80 2.17
C TYR A 50 -10.20 -2.58 0.90
N PHE A 51 -10.22 -3.91 0.98
CA PHE A 51 -9.92 -4.77 -0.18
C PHE A 51 -10.99 -4.67 -1.27
N ILE A 52 -12.27 -4.52 -0.89
CA ILE A 52 -13.37 -4.32 -1.85
C ILE A 52 -13.17 -3.02 -2.62
N ILE A 53 -12.89 -1.91 -1.91
CA ILE A 53 -12.68 -0.59 -2.54
C ILE A 53 -11.49 -0.63 -3.51
N LYS A 54 -10.43 -1.38 -3.20
CA LYS A 54 -9.25 -1.57 -4.07
C LYS A 54 -9.44 -2.65 -5.15
N GLY A 55 -10.58 -3.33 -5.17
CA GLY A 55 -10.87 -4.39 -6.13
C GLY A 55 -10.03 -5.66 -5.95
N VAL A 56 -9.57 -5.95 -4.73
CA VAL A 56 -8.84 -7.17 -4.36
C VAL A 56 -9.84 -8.21 -3.83
N TRP A 57 -10.72 -8.70 -4.71
CA TRP A 57 -11.85 -9.56 -4.35
C TRP A 57 -11.49 -10.89 -3.69
N THR A 58 -10.38 -11.51 -4.12
CA THR A 58 -9.92 -12.78 -3.53
C THR A 58 -9.58 -12.63 -2.05
N HIS A 59 -8.84 -11.57 -1.70
CA HIS A 59 -8.45 -11.35 -0.32
C HIS A 59 -9.58 -10.77 0.52
N ALA A 60 -10.51 -10.02 -0.09
CA ALA A 60 -11.74 -9.59 0.58
C ALA A 60 -12.60 -10.77 1.04
N LEU A 61 -12.83 -11.76 0.17
CA LEU A 61 -13.64 -12.93 0.53
C LEU A 61 -12.95 -13.77 1.62
N VAL A 62 -11.64 -14.01 1.47
CA VAL A 62 -10.85 -14.77 2.45
C VAL A 62 -10.81 -14.03 3.79
N SER A 63 -10.55 -12.72 3.82
CA SER A 63 -10.53 -11.95 5.08
C SER A 63 -11.89 -11.93 5.75
N PHE A 64 -13.00 -11.90 4.99
CA PHE A 64 -14.35 -11.97 5.53
C PHE A 64 -14.65 -13.33 6.18
N ILE A 65 -14.34 -14.43 5.49
CA ILE A 65 -14.55 -15.79 6.00
C ILE A 65 -13.67 -16.01 7.24
N PHE A 66 -12.40 -15.60 7.20
CA PHE A 66 -11.52 -15.71 8.36
C PHE A 66 -11.98 -14.83 9.52
N ALA A 67 -12.46 -13.61 9.27
CA ALA A 67 -13.00 -12.75 10.32
C ALA A 67 -14.21 -13.39 11.01
N LEU A 68 -15.10 -14.05 10.24
CA LEU A 68 -16.24 -14.78 10.79
C LEU A 68 -15.82 -16.00 11.61
N LEU A 69 -14.87 -16.80 11.10
CA LEU A 69 -14.40 -18.04 11.77
C LEU A 69 -13.56 -17.77 13.02
N THR A 70 -12.82 -16.66 13.06
CA THR A 70 -11.88 -16.32 14.14
C THR A 70 -12.42 -15.23 15.08
N ALA A 71 -13.71 -14.89 14.98
CA ALA A 71 -14.32 -13.78 15.72
C ALA A 71 -13.53 -12.46 15.62
N GLY A 72 -12.93 -12.19 14.45
CA GLY A 72 -12.15 -10.99 14.19
C GLY A 72 -10.65 -11.06 14.54
N ILE A 73 -10.12 -12.17 15.09
CA ILE A 73 -8.67 -12.27 15.41
C ILE A 73 -7.79 -12.22 14.15
N SER A 74 -8.25 -12.80 13.05
CA SER A 74 -7.56 -12.72 11.74
C SER A 74 -7.34 -11.28 11.24
N TRP A 75 -8.15 -10.33 11.73
CA TRP A 75 -8.05 -8.91 11.40
C TRP A 75 -6.75 -8.27 11.94
N LEU A 76 -6.14 -8.85 12.98
CA LEU A 76 -4.87 -8.38 13.54
C LEU A 76 -3.65 -8.88 12.74
N ILE A 77 -3.77 -10.00 12.03
CA ILE A 77 -2.67 -10.62 11.29
C ILE A 77 -2.60 -10.08 9.85
N TYR A 78 -3.75 -9.83 9.23
CA TYR A 78 -3.84 -9.35 7.85
C TYR A 78 -3.10 -8.02 7.53
N PRO A 79 -3.08 -7.01 8.42
CA PRO A 79 -2.37 -5.74 8.23
C PRO A 79 -0.90 -5.90 7.86
N PHE A 80 -0.20 -6.88 8.46
CA PHE A 80 1.21 -7.15 8.19
C PHE A 80 1.48 -7.56 6.74
N PHE A 81 0.48 -8.17 6.09
CA PHE A 81 0.58 -8.61 4.70
C PHE A 81 -0.09 -7.65 3.71
N ALA A 82 -0.88 -6.67 4.17
CA ALA A 82 -1.69 -5.78 3.35
C ALA A 82 -0.87 -5.06 2.26
N SER A 83 0.26 -4.45 2.63
CA SER A 83 1.12 -3.72 1.69
C SER A 83 1.72 -4.65 0.63
N SER A 84 2.13 -5.87 1.02
CA SER A 84 2.67 -6.87 0.10
C SER A 84 1.60 -7.41 -0.87
N ILE A 85 0.40 -7.69 -0.37
CA ILE A 85 -0.76 -8.11 -1.17
C ILE A 85 -1.09 -7.02 -2.20
N MET A 86 -1.14 -5.77 -1.77
CA MET A 86 -1.49 -4.65 -2.64
C MET A 86 -0.44 -4.46 -3.75
N ARG A 87 0.85 -4.48 -3.39
CA ARG A 87 1.94 -4.42 -4.37
C ARG A 87 1.87 -5.55 -5.38
N ARG A 88 1.70 -6.80 -4.93
CA ARG A 88 1.57 -7.96 -5.82
C ARG A 88 0.34 -7.88 -6.72
N HIS A 89 -0.79 -7.36 -6.23
CA HIS A 89 -2.01 -7.17 -7.01
C HIS A 89 -1.79 -6.22 -8.20
N TYR A 90 -1.18 -5.06 -7.96
CA TYR A 90 -0.88 -4.11 -9.03
C TYR A 90 0.20 -4.63 -9.99
N LEU A 91 1.25 -5.28 -9.48
CA LEU A 91 2.26 -5.91 -10.33
C LEU A 91 1.68 -7.01 -11.22
N LYS A 92 0.78 -7.85 -10.69
CA LYS A 92 0.08 -8.89 -11.48
C LYS A 92 -0.82 -8.30 -12.57
N LYS A 93 -1.34 -7.08 -12.37
CA LYS A 93 -2.08 -6.34 -13.40
C LYS A 93 -1.15 -5.71 -14.46
N GLY A 94 0.18 -5.88 -14.34
CA GLY A 94 1.16 -5.29 -15.24
C GLY A 94 1.44 -3.81 -14.96
N TRP A 95 1.09 -3.31 -13.77
CA TRP A 95 1.35 -1.92 -13.40
C TRP A 95 2.79 -1.77 -12.93
N ILE A 96 3.37 -0.62 -13.24
CA ILE A 96 4.74 -0.28 -12.85
C ILE A 96 4.72 0.54 -11.55
N GLU A 97 5.60 0.20 -10.63
CA GLU A 97 5.84 0.97 -9.41
C GLU A 97 6.61 2.24 -9.79
N VAL A 98 5.98 3.39 -9.61
CA VAL A 98 6.57 4.72 -9.84
C VAL A 98 6.84 5.31 -8.46
N SER A 99 7.95 4.92 -7.86
CA SER A 99 8.53 5.65 -6.72
C SER A 99 9.00 7.01 -7.24
N ILE A 100 8.57 8.11 -6.60
CA ILE A 100 9.08 9.45 -6.88
C ILE A 100 10.25 9.72 -5.96
#